data_AF-A0A6B1CLX3-F1
#
_entry.id   AF-A0A6B1CLX3-F1
#
_cell.length_a   1.000
_cell.length_b   1.000
_cell.length_c   1.000
_cell.angle_alpha   90.00
_cell.angle_beta   90.00
_cell.angle_gamma   90.00
#
_symmetry.space_group_name_H-M   'P 1'
#
loop_
_entity.id
_entity.type
_entity.pdbx_description
1 polymer ?
#
loop_
_entity_poly.entity_id
_entity_poly.type
_entity_poly.pdbx_seq_one_letter_code
_entity_poly.pdbx_strand_id
1 'polypeptide(L)'
;MSKTGPISNAAVIKHINAQIKALRDEIVERLEGIEAKIDEYEEYLANLPQKPSKPTGPKRETPIKSKSAYPYLILESLIELGGTAHVDKLMKHVENKRGPDFKRHSATARRADMARSGYIQGNTQLWEITNRGREKVTPTLRDVLNQSSKPTS
;
A
#
# COMPACT_ATOMS: atom_id res chain seq x y z
N MET A 1 16.76 19.06 -54.19
CA MET A 1 16.87 18.80 -52.74
C MET A 1 16.37 20.03 -52.00
N SER A 2 15.18 19.94 -51.38
CA SER A 2 14.54 21.10 -50.74
C SER A 2 15.23 21.40 -49.41
N LYS A 3 15.81 22.60 -49.28
CA LYS A 3 16.39 23.11 -48.04
C LYS A 3 15.24 23.49 -47.11
N THR A 4 15.00 22.72 -46.06
CA THR A 4 14.15 23.14 -44.94
C THR A 4 14.83 24.34 -44.26
N GLY A 5 14.16 25.49 -44.26
CA GLY A 5 14.61 26.66 -43.52
C GLY A 5 14.63 26.39 -42.01
N PRO A 6 15.35 27.22 -41.22
CA PRO A 6 15.41 27.06 -39.78
C PRO A 6 14.01 27.16 -39.16
N ILE A 7 13.60 26.14 -38.40
CA ILE A 7 12.35 26.13 -37.64
C ILE A 7 12.44 27.23 -36.59
N SER A 8 11.46 28.15 -36.55
CA SER A 8 11.48 29.24 -35.57
C SER A 8 11.23 28.72 -34.16
N ASN A 9 11.92 29.29 -33.16
CA ASN A 9 11.72 28.94 -31.74
C ASN A 9 10.25 29.05 -31.30
N ALA A 10 9.50 30.00 -31.87
CA ALA A 10 8.07 30.17 -31.61
C ALA A 10 7.24 28.96 -32.06
N ALA A 11 7.57 28.35 -33.21
CA ALA A 11 6.90 27.14 -33.70
C ALA A 11 7.21 25.93 -32.80
N VAL A 12 8.45 25.80 -32.32
CA VAL A 12 8.87 24.75 -31.38
C VAL A 12 8.12 24.88 -30.06
N ILE A 13 8.09 26.08 -29.47
CA ILE A 13 7.39 26.34 -28.19
C ILE A 13 5.89 26.05 -28.32
N LYS A 14 5.27 26.43 -29.44
CA LYS A 14 3.85 26.14 -29.69
C LYS A 14 3.58 24.63 -29.76
N HIS A 15 4.48 23.87 -30.39
CA HIS A 15 4.35 22.42 -30.49
C HIS A 15 4.52 21.74 -29.13
N ILE A 16 5.51 22.15 -28.34
CA ILE A 16 5.74 21.63 -26.98
C ILE A 16 4.54 21.89 -26.08
N ASN A 17 3.99 23.11 -26.10
CA ASN A 17 2.81 23.44 -25.30
C ASN A 17 1.58 22.63 -25.70
N ALA A 18 1.42 22.34 -26.99
CA ALA A 18 0.35 21.46 -27.47
C ALA A 18 0.53 20.02 -26.96
N GLN A 19 1.75 19.49 -26.97
CA GLN A 19 2.05 18.15 -26.43
C GLN A 19 1.82 18.08 -24.91
N ILE A 20 2.27 19.09 -24.15
CA ILE A 20 2.05 19.16 -22.70
C ILE A 20 0.56 19.19 -22.38
N LYS A 21 -0.23 19.95 -23.15
CA LYS A 21 -1.69 20.00 -22.97
C LYS A 21 -2.31 18.63 -23.25
N ALA A 22 -1.97 17.99 -24.36
CA ALA A 22 -2.50 16.67 -24.71
C ALA A 22 -2.18 15.62 -23.63
N LEU A 23 -0.96 15.62 -23.09
CA LEU A 23 -0.57 14.74 -21.97
C LEU A 23 -1.37 15.02 -20.70
N ARG A 24 -1.63 16.30 -20.39
CA ARG A 24 -2.45 16.67 -19.24
C ARG A 24 -3.88 16.15 -19.41
N ASP A 25 -4.46 16.37 -20.58
CA ASP A 25 -5.84 15.97 -20.88
C ASP A 25 -6.00 14.44 -20.77
N GLU A 26 -5.02 13.66 -21.27
CA GLU A 26 -5.00 12.19 -21.12
C GLU A 26 -4.88 11.73 -19.65
N ILE A 27 -4.05 12.39 -18.85
CA ILE A 27 -3.90 12.07 -17.42
C ILE A 27 -5.22 12.33 -16.68
N VAL A 28 -5.89 13.44 -16.96
CA VAL A 28 -7.16 13.79 -16.33
C VAL A 28 -8.23 12.75 -16.68
N GLU A 29 -8.39 12.40 -17.96
CA GLU A 29 -9.34 11.38 -18.41
C GLU A 29 -9.11 10.02 -17.72
N ARG A 30 -7.84 9.62 -17.55
CA ARG A 30 -7.49 8.39 -16.83
C ARG A 30 -7.83 8.45 -15.35
N LEU A 31 -7.67 9.60 -14.70
CA LEU A 31 -8.01 9.78 -13.28
C LEU A 31 -9.53 9.74 -13.07
N GLU A 32 -10.29 10.42 -13.93
CA GLU A 32 -11.76 10.36 -13.91
C GLU A 32 -12.28 8.92 -14.09
N GLY A 33 -11.65 8.15 -14.98
CA GLY A 33 -11.98 6.73 -15.15
C GLY A 33 -11.62 5.83 -13.97
N ILE A 34 -10.66 6.23 -13.13
CA ILE A 34 -10.32 5.52 -11.89
C ILE A 34 -11.33 5.88 -10.80
N GLU A 35 -11.70 7.15 -10.66
CA GLU A 35 -12.71 7.61 -9.69
C GLU A 35 -14.06 6.91 -9.92
N ALA A 36 -14.52 6.85 -11.18
CA ALA A 36 -15.77 6.14 -11.52
C ALA A 36 -15.75 4.65 -11.13
N LYS A 37 -14.59 3.98 -11.24
CA LYS A 37 -14.44 2.58 -10.83
C LYS A 37 -14.43 2.41 -9.32
N ILE A 38 -13.94 3.42 -8.58
CA ILE A 38 -14.00 3.42 -7.12
C ILE A 38 -15.46 3.51 -6.68
N ASP A 39 -16.22 4.45 -7.26
CA ASP A 39 -17.64 4.62 -6.96
C ASP A 39 -18.45 3.34 -7.25
N GLU A 40 -18.23 2.70 -8.41
CA GLU A 40 -18.84 1.41 -8.77
C GLU A 40 -18.51 0.31 -7.73
N TYR A 41 -17.26 0.29 -7.25
CA TYR A 41 -16.83 -0.68 -6.25
C TYR A 41 -17.43 -0.41 -4.87
N GLU A 42 -17.59 0.86 -4.49
CA GLU A 42 -18.25 1.27 -3.25
C GLU A 42 -19.73 0.91 -3.26
N GLU A 43 -20.44 1.12 -4.38
CA GLU A 43 -21.82 0.68 -4.56
C GLU A 43 -21.95 -0.85 -4.50
N TYR A 44 -21.03 -1.58 -5.12
CA TYR A 44 -20.99 -3.04 -5.04
C TYR A 44 -20.78 -3.53 -3.60
N LEU A 45 -19.87 -2.90 -2.84
CA LEU A 45 -19.64 -3.21 -1.42
C LEU A 45 -20.85 -2.89 -0.53
N ALA A 46 -21.59 -1.81 -0.84
CA ALA A 46 -22.82 -1.46 -0.12
C ALA A 46 -23.96 -2.46 -0.37
N ASN A 47 -24.01 -3.07 -1.55
CA ASN A 47 -25.07 -3.99 -1.98
C ASN A 47 -24.73 -5.48 -1.78
N LEU A 48 -23.51 -5.80 -1.32
CA LEU A 48 -23.12 -7.15 -0.96
C LEU A 48 -23.91 -7.60 0.29
N PRO A 49 -24.53 -8.80 0.27
CA PRO A 49 -25.19 -9.32 1.46
C PRO A 49 -24.19 -9.41 2.60
N GLN A 50 -24.43 -8.62 3.66
CA GLN A 50 -23.64 -8.72 4.88
C GLN A 50 -23.82 -10.13 5.43
N LYS A 51 -22.76 -10.94 5.35
CA LYS A 51 -22.70 -12.20 6.11
C LYS A 51 -23.09 -11.87 7.56
N PRO A 52 -23.92 -12.69 8.22
CA PRO A 52 -24.18 -12.49 9.64
C PRO A 52 -22.84 -12.42 10.35
N SER A 53 -22.61 -11.30 11.03
CA SER A 53 -21.48 -11.09 11.92
C SER A 53 -21.36 -12.32 12.80
N LYS A 54 -20.25 -13.05 12.69
CA LYS A 54 -20.01 -14.20 13.57
C LYS A 54 -20.17 -13.76 15.03
N PRO A 55 -20.82 -14.56 15.89
CA PRO A 55 -20.75 -14.32 17.31
C PRO A 55 -19.27 -14.32 17.72
N THR A 56 -18.91 -13.39 18.57
CA THR A 56 -17.60 -13.22 19.19
C THR A 56 -17.21 -14.51 19.92
N GLY A 57 -16.62 -15.45 19.18
CA GLY A 57 -15.97 -16.65 19.73
C GLY A 57 -14.71 -16.26 20.51
N PRO A 58 -14.28 -17.10 21.46
CA PRO A 58 -13.39 -16.69 22.54
C PRO A 58 -12.06 -16.13 22.02
N LYS A 59 -11.62 -15.05 22.68
CA LYS A 59 -10.29 -14.43 22.55
C LYS A 59 -9.24 -15.52 22.32
N ARG A 60 -8.58 -15.50 21.15
CA ARG A 60 -7.34 -16.24 20.96
C ARG A 60 -6.29 -15.64 21.90
N GLU A 61 -6.12 -16.27 23.05
CA GLU A 61 -4.94 -16.11 23.88
C GLU A 61 -3.75 -16.71 23.15
N THR A 62 -2.90 -15.85 22.60
CA THR A 62 -1.47 -15.89 22.90
C THR A 62 -0.86 -14.59 22.38
N PRO A 63 -0.44 -13.68 23.28
CA PRO A 63 0.30 -12.50 22.85
C PRO A 63 1.61 -12.98 22.25
N ILE A 64 1.88 -12.62 20.98
CA ILE A 64 3.22 -12.71 20.41
C ILE A 64 4.10 -11.73 21.19
N LYS A 65 4.67 -12.21 22.31
CA LYS A 65 5.60 -11.50 23.21
C LYS A 65 6.97 -11.23 22.57
N SER A 66 7.12 -11.41 21.26
CA SER A 66 8.37 -11.12 20.57
C SER A 66 8.42 -9.68 20.06
N LYS A 67 9.41 -8.92 20.53
CA LYS A 67 9.78 -7.60 20.00
C LYS A 67 10.20 -7.62 18.51
N SER A 68 10.37 -8.81 17.91
CA SER A 68 10.76 -9.00 16.50
C SER A 68 9.61 -8.92 15.50
N ALA A 69 8.35 -8.87 15.95
CA ALA A 69 7.18 -8.96 15.06
C ALA A 69 6.76 -7.63 14.40
N TYR A 70 7.21 -6.47 14.91
CA TYR A 70 6.78 -5.16 14.39
C TYR A 70 7.09 -4.94 12.89
N PRO A 71 8.31 -5.24 12.39
CA PRO A 71 8.62 -5.06 10.97
C PRO A 71 7.69 -5.87 10.07
N TYR A 72 7.34 -7.09 10.46
CA TYR A 72 6.43 -7.94 9.70
C TYR A 72 5.01 -7.35 9.65
N LEU A 73 4.47 -6.97 10.80
CA LEU A 73 3.13 -6.36 10.90
C LEU A 73 3.02 -5.07 10.09
N ILE A 74 4.09 -4.25 10.07
CA ILE A 74 4.16 -3.04 9.26
C ILE A 74 4.10 -3.38 7.78
N LEU A 75 4.90 -4.36 7.31
CA LEU A 75 4.92 -4.75 5.91
C LEU A 75 3.59 -5.37 5.46
N GLU A 76 3.00 -6.25 6.27
CA GLU A 76 1.68 -6.83 6.02
C GLU A 76 0.60 -5.73 5.93
N SER A 77 0.62 -4.78 6.87
CA SER A 77 -0.32 -3.66 6.88
C SER A 77 -0.13 -2.73 5.67
N LEU A 78 1.10 -2.51 5.22
CA LEU A 78 1.38 -1.76 3.99
C LEU A 78 0.79 -2.47 2.78
N ILE A 79 0.90 -3.80 2.67
CA ILE A 79 0.32 -4.58 1.57
C ILE A 79 -1.21 -4.42 1.53
N GLU A 80 -1.87 -4.55 2.68
CA GLU A 80 -3.33 -4.39 2.79
C GLU A 80 -3.80 -2.98 2.44
N LEU A 81 -2.99 -1.97 2.72
CA LEU A 81 -3.28 -0.57 2.39
C LEU A 81 -2.89 -0.20 0.95
N GLY A 82 -2.59 -1.17 0.08
CA GLY A 82 -2.26 -0.93 -1.34
C GLY A 82 -0.78 -0.71 -1.63
N GLY A 83 0.09 -0.91 -0.64
CA GLY A 83 1.55 -0.83 -0.76
C GLY A 83 2.17 0.49 -0.31
N THR A 84 1.38 1.55 -0.21
CA THR A 84 1.84 2.89 0.20
C THR A 84 0.84 3.49 1.17
N ALA A 85 1.31 4.02 2.30
CA ALA A 85 0.43 4.60 3.31
C ALA A 85 1.09 5.77 4.06
N HIS A 86 0.26 6.74 4.46
CA HIS A 86 0.66 7.73 5.45
C HIS A 86 0.93 7.03 6.80
N VAL A 87 2.00 7.42 7.49
CA VAL A 87 2.46 6.75 8.73
C VAL A 87 1.38 6.76 9.79
N ASP A 88 0.61 7.85 9.92
CA ASP A 88 -0.50 7.90 10.88
C ASP A 88 -1.58 6.85 10.59
N LYS A 89 -1.95 6.72 9.30
CA LYS A 89 -2.95 5.74 8.85
C LYS A 89 -2.42 4.31 9.03
N LEU A 90 -1.16 4.08 8.67
CA LEU A 90 -0.48 2.79 8.83
C LEU A 90 -0.41 2.38 10.29
N MET A 91 0.04 3.26 11.18
CA MET A 91 0.17 2.94 12.60
C MET A 91 -1.19 2.70 13.25
N LYS A 92 -2.22 3.47 12.89
CA LYS A 92 -3.60 3.24 13.34
C LYS A 92 -4.14 1.89 12.86
N HIS A 93 -3.84 1.50 11.62
CA HIS A 93 -4.22 0.19 11.08
C HIS A 93 -3.53 -0.95 11.85
N VAL A 94 -2.23 -0.83 12.10
CA VAL A 94 -1.46 -1.82 12.88
C VAL A 94 -1.97 -1.89 14.33
N GLU A 95 -2.30 -0.76 14.94
CA GLU A 95 -2.88 -0.67 16.29
C GLU A 95 -4.22 -1.40 16.37
N ASN A 96 -5.13 -1.16 15.41
CA ASN A 96 -6.42 -1.85 15.33
C ASN A 96 -6.25 -3.37 15.22
N LYS A 97 -5.22 -3.83 14.50
CA LYS A 97 -4.93 -5.27 14.34
C LYS A 97 -4.34 -5.91 15.59
N ARG A 98 -3.40 -5.23 16.26
CA ARG A 98 -2.64 -5.81 17.38
C ARG A 98 -3.31 -5.58 18.74
N GLY A 99 -4.23 -4.61 18.81
CA GLY A 99 -4.88 -4.22 20.04
C GLY A 99 -4.01 -3.33 20.94
N PRO A 100 -4.41 -3.14 22.22
CA PRO A 100 -3.88 -2.11 23.12
C PRO A 100 -2.40 -2.26 23.48
N ASP A 101 -1.79 -3.43 23.22
CA ASP A 101 -0.36 -3.68 23.45
C ASP A 101 0.54 -3.15 22.33
N PHE A 102 -0.03 -2.51 21.31
CA PHE A 102 0.72 -1.87 20.24
C PHE A 102 1.42 -0.60 20.73
N LYS A 103 2.75 -0.60 20.70
CA LYS A 103 3.56 0.57 21.02
C LYS A 103 3.98 1.27 19.74
N ARG A 104 3.24 2.31 19.37
CA ARG A 104 3.48 3.11 18.17
C ARG A 104 4.93 3.60 18.07
N HIS A 105 5.48 4.16 19.14
CA HIS A 105 6.87 4.62 19.17
C HIS A 105 7.88 3.49 18.87
N SER A 106 7.62 2.27 19.34
CA SER A 106 8.48 1.10 19.07
C SER A 106 8.39 0.65 17.62
N ALA A 107 7.21 0.76 16.99
CA ALA A 107 7.03 0.46 15.58
C ALA A 107 7.73 1.51 14.69
N THR A 108 7.58 2.80 15.02
CA THR A 108 8.23 3.88 14.26
C THR A 108 9.76 3.85 14.39
N ALA A 109 10.30 3.45 15.54
CA ALA A 109 11.74 3.27 15.74
C ALA A 109 12.36 2.22 14.81
N ARG A 110 11.57 1.26 14.29
CA ARG A 110 12.03 0.25 13.33
C ARG A 110 12.17 0.76 11.90
N ARG A 111 11.69 1.98 11.59
CA ARG A 111 11.75 2.54 10.24
C ARG A 111 13.16 2.50 9.64
N ALA A 112 14.15 2.97 10.39
CA ALA A 112 15.52 3.05 9.91
C ALA A 112 16.08 1.66 9.57
N ASP A 113 15.77 0.64 10.38
CA ASP A 113 16.19 -0.75 10.14
C ASP A 113 15.51 -1.33 8.89
N MET A 114 14.21 -1.09 8.72
CA MET A 114 13.43 -1.56 7.58
C MET A 114 13.86 -0.89 6.28
N ALA A 115 14.16 0.41 6.31
CA ALA A 115 14.67 1.16 5.18
C ALA A 115 16.09 0.71 4.80
N ARG A 116 16.99 0.54 5.79
CA ARG A 116 18.35 -0.01 5.56
C ARG A 116 18.32 -1.42 4.99
N SER A 117 17.35 -2.23 5.41
CA SER A 117 17.14 -3.59 4.88
C SER A 117 16.52 -3.59 3.47
N GLY A 118 16.12 -2.42 2.96
CA GLY A 118 15.47 -2.25 1.67
C GLY A 118 14.05 -2.80 1.61
N TYR A 119 13.36 -2.97 2.75
CA TYR A 119 11.98 -3.47 2.79
C TYR A 119 10.94 -2.38 2.58
N ILE A 120 11.28 -1.15 2.99
CA ILE A 120 10.44 0.02 2.79
C ILE A 120 11.27 1.18 2.24
N GLN A 121 10.60 2.11 1.59
CA GLN A 121 11.14 3.39 1.16
C GLN A 121 10.16 4.53 1.48
N GLY A 122 10.57 5.77 1.23
CA GLY A 122 9.75 6.97 1.48
C GLY A 122 10.25 7.83 2.64
N ASN A 123 9.49 8.88 2.95
CA ASN A 123 9.86 9.92 3.91
C ASN A 123 9.29 9.64 5.32
N THR A 124 9.35 10.61 6.23
CA THR A 124 8.86 10.45 7.61
C THR A 124 7.34 10.34 7.71
N GLN A 125 6.60 10.81 6.70
CA GLN A 125 5.14 10.88 6.66
C GLN A 125 4.53 9.80 5.77
N LEU A 126 5.22 9.37 4.71
CA LEU A 126 4.72 8.42 3.72
C LEU A 126 5.70 7.26 3.58
N TRP A 127 5.22 6.04 3.83
CA TRP A 127 5.99 4.81 3.68
C TRP A 127 5.43 3.96 2.56
N GLU A 128 6.31 3.37 1.79
CA GLU A 128 6.02 2.47 0.69
C GLU A 128 6.76 1.15 0.90
N ILE A 129 6.10 0.03 0.62
CA ILE A 129 6.73 -1.29 0.61
C ILE A 129 7.43 -1.55 -0.72
N THR A 130 8.70 -1.96 -0.66
CA THR A 130 9.46 -2.33 -1.85
C THR A 130 9.13 -3.76 -2.29
N ASN A 131 9.54 -4.15 -3.50
CA ASN A 131 9.44 -5.56 -3.95
C ASN A 131 10.12 -6.52 -2.97
N ARG A 132 11.30 -6.16 -2.46
CA ARG A 132 12.01 -6.96 -1.43
C ARG A 132 11.22 -7.07 -0.13
N GLY A 133 10.52 -6.00 0.27
CA GLY A 133 9.61 -6.01 1.42
C GLY A 133 8.44 -6.96 1.20
N ARG A 134 7.83 -6.93 0.02
CA ARG A 134 6.75 -7.85 -0.37
C ARG A 134 7.21 -9.31 -0.34
N GLU A 135 8.37 -9.60 -0.94
CA GLU A 135 9.02 -10.91 -0.94
C GLU A 135 9.39 -11.42 0.45
N LYS A 136 9.64 -10.53 1.42
CA LYS A 136 9.91 -10.93 2.80
C LYS A 136 8.63 -11.41 3.51
N VAL A 137 7.47 -10.88 3.11
CA VAL A 137 6.17 -11.21 3.70
C VAL A 137 5.59 -12.49 3.11
N THR A 138 5.72 -12.72 1.80
CA THR A 138 5.13 -13.87 1.08
C THR A 138 5.50 -15.26 1.65
N PRO A 139 6.77 -15.57 1.99
CA PRO A 139 7.15 -16.86 2.55
C PRO A 139 6.51 -17.09 3.93
N THR A 140 6.49 -16.03 4.75
CA THR A 140 5.96 -16.09 6.12
C THR A 140 4.43 -16.24 6.14
N LEU A 141 3.73 -15.60 5.20
CA LEU A 141 2.28 -15.77 5.00
C LEU A 141 1.94 -17.17 4.48
N ARG A 142 2.77 -17.72 3.59
CA ARG A 142 2.65 -19.09 3.07
C ARG A 142 2.90 -20.13 4.15
N ASP A 143 3.88 -19.92 5.02
CA ASP A 143 4.20 -20.81 6.13
C ASP A 143 3.15 -20.75 7.26
N VAL A 144 2.60 -19.56 7.57
CA VAL A 144 1.51 -19.43 8.56
C VAL A 144 0.20 -20.07 8.05
N LEU A 145 -0.11 -19.94 6.76
CA LEU A 145 -1.26 -20.59 6.13
C LEU A 145 -1.09 -22.12 6.04
N ASN A 146 0.12 -22.60 5.71
CA ASN A 146 0.44 -24.03 5.66
C ASN A 146 0.54 -24.68 7.06
N GLN A 147 0.95 -23.94 8.08
CA GLN A 147 0.94 -24.43 9.47
C GLN A 147 -0.49 -24.55 10.03
N SER A 148 -1.41 -23.71 9.56
CA SER A 148 -2.83 -23.75 9.94
C SER A 148 -3.62 -24.88 9.25
N SER A 149 -3.00 -25.58 8.29
CA SER A 149 -3.62 -26.66 7.52
C SER A 149 -2.99 -28.04 7.76
N LYS A 150 -2.08 -28.17 8.74
CA LYS A 150 -1.71 -29.49 9.27
C LYS A 150 -2.85 -30.01 10.17
N PRO A 151 -3.46 -31.17 9.88
CA PRO A 151 -4.35 -31.80 10.83
C PRO A 151 -3.52 -32.19 12.05
N THR A 152 -3.89 -31.67 13.21
CA THR A 152 -3.43 -32.17 14.50
C THR A 152 -3.85 -33.63 14.61
N SER A 153 -2.90 -34.56 14.61
CA SER A 153 -3.11 -35.92 15.13
C SER A 153 -3.28 -35.90 16.64
#